data_AF-A0A223D189-F1
#
_entry.id   AF-A0A223D189-F1
#
_cell.length_a   1.000
_cell.length_b   1.000
_cell.length_c   1.000
_cell.angle_alpha   90.00
_cell.angle_beta   90.00
_cell.angle_gamma   90.00
#
_symmetry.space_group_name_H-M   'P 1'
#
loop_
_entity.id
_entity.type
_entity.pdbx_description
1 polymer ?
#
loop_
_entity_poly.entity_id
_entity_poly.type
_entity_poly.pdbx_seq_one_letter_code
_entity_poly.pdbx_strand_id
1 'polypeptide(L)'
;MLVPPERLDVRFDRMRVIVAAWEIRYNQLPERVVALFDLQDLDSIRELLEEKRQLARLIPDTKEFIERWEPVSQPIATRNEE
;
A
#
# COMPACT_ATOMS: atom_id res chain seq x y z
N MET A 1 -28.50 -4.94 -7.42
CA MET A 1 -27.75 -5.92 -6.60
C MET A 1 -27.00 -5.15 -5.53
N LEU A 2 -27.35 -5.35 -4.26
CA LEU A 2 -26.58 -4.80 -3.14
C LEU A 2 -25.40 -5.75 -2.89
N VAL A 3 -24.18 -5.28 -3.12
CA VAL A 3 -22.97 -6.03 -2.76
C VAL A 3 -22.97 -6.15 -1.24
N PRO A 4 -22.87 -7.37 -0.66
CA PRO A 4 -22.81 -7.53 0.78
C PRO A 4 -21.66 -6.69 1.36
N PRO A 5 -21.84 -6.06 2.53
CA PRO A 5 -20.77 -5.27 3.13
C PRO A 5 -19.57 -6.18 3.40
N GLU A 6 -18.47 -5.91 2.69
CA GLU A 6 -17.20 -6.60 2.89
C GLU A 6 -16.73 -6.39 4.33
N ARG A 7 -16.36 -7.49 4.98
CA ARG A 7 -15.91 -7.48 6.37
C ARG A 7 -14.67 -6.59 6.50
N LEU A 8 -14.57 -5.88 7.63
CA LEU A 8 -13.55 -4.86 7.84
C LEU A 8 -12.11 -5.42 7.82
N ASP A 9 -11.92 -6.64 8.32
CA ASP A 9 -10.67 -7.41 8.25
C ASP A 9 -10.21 -7.62 6.80
N VAL A 10 -11.12 -8.05 5.92
CA VAL A 10 -10.83 -8.26 4.50
C VAL A 10 -10.40 -6.96 3.80
N ARG A 11 -10.98 -5.82 4.21
CA ARG A 11 -10.58 -4.50 3.69
C ARG A 11 -9.15 -4.14 4.10
N PHE A 12 -8.77 -4.36 5.36
CA PHE A 12 -7.41 -4.10 5.82
C PHE A 12 -6.39 -5.02 5.13
N ASP A 13 -6.72 -6.29 4.93
CA ASP A 13 -5.87 -7.20 4.15
C ASP A 13 -5.66 -6.72 2.71
N ARG A 14 -6.72 -6.23 2.07
CA ARG A 14 -6.62 -5.65 0.73
C ARG A 14 -5.73 -4.41 0.71
N MET A 15 -5.84 -3.55 1.73
CA MET A 15 -4.98 -2.37 1.86
C MET A 15 -3.51 -2.78 2.01
N ARG A 16 -3.19 -3.83 2.78
CA ARG A 16 -1.83 -4.37 2.88
C ARG A 16 -1.30 -4.87 1.54
N VAL A 17 -2.12 -5.59 0.77
CA VAL A 17 -1.73 -6.07 -0.57
C VAL A 17 -1.44 -4.89 -1.50
N ILE A 18 -2.24 -3.83 -1.45
CA ILE A 18 -2.02 -2.61 -2.24
C ILE A 18 -0.72 -1.93 -1.82
N VAL A 19 -0.48 -1.76 -0.51
CA VAL A 19 0.77 -1.17 0.01
C VAL A 19 1.98 -1.99 -0.43
N ALA A 20 1.93 -3.32 -0.33
CA ALA A 20 3.02 -4.18 -0.76
C ALA A 20 3.31 -4.04 -2.27
N ALA A 21 2.26 -3.94 -3.10
CA ALA A 21 2.42 -3.70 -4.53
C ALA A 21 3.06 -2.33 -4.81
N TRP A 22 2.67 -1.29 -4.06
CA TRP A 22 3.28 0.04 -4.14
C TRP A 22 4.74 0.05 -3.72
N GLU A 23 5.13 -0.70 -2.70
CA GLU A 23 6.53 -0.83 -2.27
C GLU A 23 7.38 -1.52 -3.34
N ILE A 24 6.88 -2.62 -3.91
CA ILE A 24 7.55 -3.30 -5.04
C ILE A 24 7.74 -2.32 -6.19
N ARG A 25 6.68 -1.59 -6.55
CA ARG A 25 6.73 -0.59 -7.62
C ARG A 25 7.74 0.51 -7.32
N TYR A 26 7.74 1.06 -6.11
CA TYR A 26 8.68 2.09 -5.67
C TYR A 26 10.13 1.64 -5.83
N ASN A 27 10.43 0.38 -5.46
CA ASN A 27 11.76 -0.20 -5.56
C ASN A 27 12.21 -0.48 -7.00
N GLN A 28 11.27 -0.66 -7.93
CA GLN A 28 11.55 -0.85 -9.36
C GLN A 28 11.77 0.47 -10.13
N LEU A 29 11.34 1.61 -9.58
CA LEU A 29 11.45 2.91 -10.26
C LEU A 29 12.88 3.29 -10.67
N PRO A 30 13.93 3.10 -9.84
CA PRO A 30 15.30 3.47 -10.22
C PRO A 30 15.78 2.76 -11.50
N GLU A 31 15.53 1.46 -11.62
CA GLU A 31 15.91 0.67 -12.82
C GLU A 31 15.19 1.19 -14.07
N ARG A 32 13.90 1.52 -13.95
CA ARG A 32 13.11 2.06 -15.06
C ARG A 32 13.56 3.47 -15.47
N VAL A 33 13.99 4.30 -14.52
CA VAL A 33 14.57 5.62 -14.83
C VAL A 33 15.87 5.49 -15.62
N VAL A 34 16.74 4.55 -15.23
CA VAL A 34 17.99 4.29 -15.98
C VAL A 34 17.68 3.85 -17.41
N ALA A 35 16.75 2.90 -17.58
CA ALA A 35 16.35 2.44 -18.92
C ALA A 35 15.79 3.57 -19.81
N LEU A 36 14.98 4.47 -19.25
CA LEU A 36 14.46 5.63 -20.00
C LEU A 36 15.52 6.69 -20.27
N PHE A 37 16.51 6.82 -19.39
CA PHE A 37 17.63 7.73 -19.58
C PHE A 37 18.49 7.30 -20.78
N ASP A 38 18.75 6.00 -20.93
CA ASP A 38 19.44 5.44 -22.09
C ASP A 38 18.67 5.70 -23.40
N LEU A 39 17.34 5.76 -23.33
CA LEU A 39 16.43 6.09 -24.43
C LEU A 39 16.24 7.60 -24.63
N GLN A 40 16.83 8.45 -23.80
CA GLN A 40 16.68 9.91 -23.79
C GLN A 40 15.21 10.39 -23.65
N ASP A 41 14.35 9.58 -23.04
CA ASP A 41 12.94 9.91 -22.83
C ASP A 41 12.74 10.64 -21.50
N LEU A 42 13.03 11.93 -21.52
CA LEU A 42 12.96 12.80 -20.33
C LEU A 42 11.53 13.03 -19.83
N ASP A 43 10.52 12.98 -20.71
CA ASP A 43 9.12 13.16 -20.32
C ASP A 43 8.64 11.97 -19.50
N SER A 44 8.92 10.74 -19.95
CA SER A 44 8.60 9.54 -19.18
C SER A 44 9.36 9.49 -17.85
N ILE A 45 10.62 9.98 -17.80
CA ILE A 45 11.36 10.08 -16.53
C ILE A 45 10.67 11.05 -15.57
N ARG A 46 10.20 12.21 -16.05
CA ARG A 46 9.46 13.17 -15.22
C ARG A 46 8.23 12.51 -14.58
N GLU A 47 7.46 11.76 -15.37
CA GLU A 47 6.30 11.02 -14.88
C GLU A 47 6.68 9.99 -13.80
N LEU A 48 7.77 9.23 -13.99
CA LEU A 48 8.25 8.29 -12.97
C LEU A 48 8.71 8.98 -11.67
N LEU A 49 9.28 10.18 -11.77
CA LEU A 49 9.67 10.96 -10.59
C LEU A 49 8.45 11.49 -9.82
N GLU A 50 7.39 11.88 -10.53
CA GLU A 50 6.11 12.26 -9.92
C GLU A 50 5.44 11.06 -9.25
N GLU A 51 5.41 9.90 -9.92
CA GLU A 51 4.95 8.63 -9.35
C GLU A 51 5.72 8.31 -8.07
N LYS A 52 7.06 8.42 -8.09
CA LYS A 52 7.91 8.19 -6.91
C LYS A 52 7.51 9.07 -5.73
N ARG A 53 7.25 10.36 -5.98
CA ARG A 53 6.83 11.32 -4.93
C ARG A 53 5.48 10.97 -4.36
N GLN A 54 4.53 10.56 -5.19
CA GLN A 54 3.20 10.13 -4.75
C GLN A 54 3.30 8.87 -3.88
N LEU A 55 4.04 7.85 -4.32
CA LEU A 55 4.24 6.62 -3.57
C LEU A 55 4.97 6.86 -2.24
N ALA A 56 5.98 7.73 -2.21
CA ALA A 56 6.69 8.10 -0.99
C ALA A 56 5.78 8.70 0.09
N ARG A 57 4.64 9.30 -0.31
CA ARG A 57 3.61 9.80 0.60
C ARG A 57 2.56 8.74 0.92
N LEU A 58 2.01 8.07 -0.10
CA LEU A 58 0.89 7.15 0.07
C LEU A 58 1.23 5.91 0.89
N ILE A 59 2.44 5.37 0.72
CA ILE A 59 2.90 4.17 1.45
C ILE A 59 2.87 4.41 2.97
N PRO A 60 3.59 5.42 3.54
CA PRO A 60 3.57 5.64 4.98
C PRO A 60 2.18 6.05 5.49
N ASP A 61 1.46 6.94 4.79
CA ASP A 61 0.11 7.39 5.17
C ASP A 61 -0.85 6.19 5.31
N THR A 62 -0.77 5.24 4.37
CA THR A 62 -1.65 4.05 4.37
C THR A 62 -1.23 3.04 5.43
N LYS A 63 0.07 2.87 5.68
CA LYS A 63 0.55 2.02 6.78
C LYS A 63 0.10 2.56 8.15
N GLU A 64 0.28 3.87 8.39
CA GLU A 64 -0.18 4.52 9.61
C GLU A 64 -1.70 4.37 9.78
N PHE A 65 -2.45 4.50 8.68
CA PHE A 65 -3.89 4.27 8.70
C PHE A 65 -4.25 2.84 9.13
N ILE A 66 -3.59 1.82 8.55
CA ILE A 66 -3.82 0.42 8.91
C ILE A 66 -3.50 0.21 10.39
N GLU A 67 -2.32 0.64 10.85
CA GLU A 67 -1.87 0.48 12.23
C GLU A 67 -2.78 1.17 13.26
N ARG A 68 -3.32 2.34 12.92
CA ARG A 68 -4.18 3.12 13.82
C ARG A 68 -5.60 2.55 13.93
N TRP A 69 -6.14 2.04 12.83
CA TRP A 69 -7.58 1.75 12.73
C TRP A 69 -7.91 0.27 12.61
N GLU A 70 -6.93 -0.58 12.35
CA GLU A 70 -7.16 -2.01 12.41
C GLU A 70 -7.45 -2.41 13.86
N PRO A 71 -8.63 -2.98 14.16
CA PRO A 71 -8.90 -3.47 15.48
C PRO A 71 -7.90 -4.59 15.76
N VAL A 72 -6.97 -4.36 16.71
CA VAL A 72 -6.16 -5.42 17.28
C VAL A 72 -7.16 -6.47 17.71
N SER A 73 -7.12 -7.65 17.08
CA SER A 73 -7.89 -8.79 17.55
C SER A 73 -7.37 -9.09 18.94
N GLN A 74 -7.95 -8.45 19.96
CA GLN A 74 -7.73 -8.84 21.34
C GLN A 74 -8.17 -10.29 21.38
N PRO A 75 -7.28 -11.23 21.73
CA PRO A 75 -7.71 -12.60 21.96
C PRO A 75 -8.79 -12.48 23.02
N ILE A 76 -10.01 -12.90 22.67
CA ILE A 76 -11.12 -12.99 23.61
C ILE A 76 -10.57 -13.87 24.73
N ALA A 77 -10.23 -13.25 25.86
CA ALA A 77 -9.91 -13.97 27.06
C ALA A 77 -11.18 -14.78 27.37
N THR A 78 -11.15 -16.06 27.05
CA THR A 78 -12.07 -17.06 27.58
C THR A 78 -11.87 -17.06 29.07
N ARG A 79 -12.56 -16.14 29.74
CA ARG A 79 -12.76 -16.16 31.17
C ARG A 79 -13.75 -17.31 31.38
N ASN A 80 -13.19 -18.49 31.58
CA ASN A 80 -13.93 -19.66 32.02
C ASN A 80 -14.76 -19.24 33.23
N GLU A 81 -16.07 -19.41 33.10
CA GLU A 81 -17.00 -19.35 34.21
C GLU A 81 -16.69 -20.55 35.11
N GLU A 82 -16.23 -20.27 36.33
CA GLU A 82 -16.27 -21.18 37.48
C GLU A 82 -17.41 -20.75 38.41
#